data_AF-A0A516AGD0-F1
#
_entry.id   AF-A0A516AGD0-F1
#
_cell.length_a   1.000
_cell.length_b   1.000
_cell.length_c   1.000
_cell.angle_alpha   90.00
_cell.angle_beta   90.00
_cell.angle_gamma   90.00
#
_symmetry.space_group_name_H-M   'P 1'
#
loop_
_entity.id
_entity.type
_entity.pdbx_description
1 polymer ?
#
loop_
_entity_poly.entity_id
_entity_poly.type
_entity_poly.pdbx_seq_one_letter_code
_entity_poly.pdbx_strand_id
1 'polypeptide(L)' 'MPGSQPAGGGPGLPGCAGPARLTLCHCGCPCARFTVRKAGPNQGRAFLKCPSPPGQTCGFFQWAEDPSP' A
#
# COMPACT_ATOMS: atom_id res chain seq x y z
N MET A 1 -5.49 13.99 -43.96
CA MET A 1 -6.43 14.52 -42.93
C MET A 1 -7.82 13.99 -43.27
N PRO A 2 -8.73 13.65 -42.35
CA PRO A 2 -8.73 13.69 -40.88
C PRO A 2 -8.50 12.26 -40.30
N GLY A 3 -8.26 12.00 -39.03
CA GLY A 3 -8.33 12.81 -37.82
C GLY A 3 -8.76 11.88 -36.67
N SER A 4 -8.07 12.03 -35.54
CA SER A 4 -8.62 11.78 -34.20
C SER A 4 -8.62 10.34 -33.69
N GLN A 5 -7.45 9.89 -33.21
CA GLN A 5 -7.40 8.98 -32.06
C GLN A 5 -7.99 9.72 -30.85
N PRO A 6 -8.87 9.07 -30.08
CA PRO A 6 -8.55 8.94 -28.66
C PRO A 6 -9.04 7.61 -28.07
N ALA A 7 -8.17 6.97 -27.29
CA ALA A 7 -8.53 6.29 -26.04
C ALA A 7 -7.23 5.69 -25.51
N GLY A 8 -6.56 6.45 -24.64
CA GLY A 8 -5.44 5.94 -23.87
C GLY A 8 -5.90 4.72 -23.06
N GLY A 9 -5.44 3.55 -23.49
CA GLY A 9 -5.43 2.35 -22.67
C GLY A 9 -4.42 2.53 -21.56
N GLY A 10 -4.84 3.08 -20.43
CA GLY A 10 -4.16 2.87 -19.16
C GLY A 10 -4.78 1.64 -18.50
N PRO A 11 -4.02 0.60 -18.10
CA PRO A 11 -4.57 -0.44 -17.27
C PRO A 11 -4.97 0.20 -15.94
N GLY A 12 -6.28 0.30 -15.70
CA GLY A 12 -6.81 0.67 -14.40
C GLY A 12 -6.24 -0.30 -13.37
N LEU A 13 -5.40 0.23 -12.47
CA LEU A 13 -4.87 -0.53 -11.35
C LEU A 13 -6.05 -1.10 -10.55
N PRO A 14 -6.10 -2.41 -10.29
CA PRO A 14 -7.22 -3.00 -9.57
C PRO A 14 -7.13 -2.61 -8.09
N GLY A 15 -8.13 -1.86 -7.63
CA GLY A 15 -8.56 -1.88 -6.23
C GLY A 15 -7.60 -1.27 -5.21
N CYS A 16 -7.67 0.04 -5.01
CA CYS A 16 -7.39 0.63 -3.69
C CYS A 16 -8.03 2.02 -3.60
N ALA A 17 -9.37 2.05 -3.53
CA ALA A 17 -10.11 3.25 -3.19
C ALA A 17 -9.94 3.55 -1.69
N GLY A 18 -9.21 4.61 -1.38
CA GLY A 18 -9.19 5.24 -0.07
C GLY A 18 -8.19 6.39 0.00
N PRO A 19 -8.60 7.62 0.35
CA PRO A 19 -7.68 8.73 0.54
C PRO A 19 -7.02 8.59 1.91
N ALA A 20 -5.92 7.85 1.95
CA ALA A 20 -5.05 7.78 3.12
C ALA A 20 -3.64 8.07 2.64
N ARG A 21 -2.91 8.89 3.40
CA ARG A 21 -1.48 9.19 3.19
C ARG A 21 -0.75 7.91 2.82
N LEU A 22 -0.47 7.73 1.52
CA LEU A 22 0.07 6.47 1.01
C LEU A 22 1.49 6.35 1.56
N THR A 23 1.66 5.52 2.60
CA THR A 23 2.99 5.20 3.11
C THR A 23 3.67 4.35 2.05
N LEU A 24 4.76 4.88 1.48
CA LEU A 24 5.52 4.19 0.45
C LEU A 24 6.63 3.36 1.11
N CYS A 25 6.85 2.16 0.60
CA CYS A 25 8.00 1.36 0.99
C CYS A 25 9.27 1.86 0.28
N HIS A 26 10.43 1.27 0.58
CA HIS A 26 11.69 1.60 -0.11
C HIS A 26 11.68 1.35 -1.62
N CYS A 27 10.69 0.60 -2.14
CA CYS A 27 10.52 0.40 -3.59
C CYS A 27 9.75 1.55 -4.26
N GLY A 28 9.21 2.50 -3.48
CA GLY A 28 8.29 3.53 -3.99
C GLY A 28 6.86 3.04 -4.22
N CYS A 29 6.52 1.83 -3.76
CA CYS A 29 5.16 1.27 -3.89
C CYS A 29 4.32 1.53 -2.64
N PRO A 30 2.99 1.66 -2.75
CA PRO A 30 2.10 1.77 -1.60
C PRO A 30 2.18 0.54 -0.69
N CYS A 31 2.44 0.77 0.59
CA CYS A 31 2.46 -0.29 1.59
C CYS A 31 1.07 -0.86 1.83
N ALA A 32 1.01 -2.18 2.03
CA ALA A 32 -0.21 -2.85 2.47
C ALA A 32 -0.31 -2.80 4.01
N ARG A 33 -1.52 -2.58 4.52
CA ARG A 33 -1.83 -2.55 5.95
C ARG A 33 -2.24 -3.94 6.44
N PHE A 34 -1.63 -4.37 7.53
CA PHE A 34 -1.85 -5.65 8.18
C PHE A 34 -2.19 -5.42 9.65
N THR A 35 -2.93 -6.34 10.27
CA THR A 35 -3.27 -6.27 11.69
C THR A 35 -2.65 -7.44 12.41
N VAL A 36 -2.01 -7.18 13.55
CA VAL A 36 -1.46 -8.23 14.41
C VAL A 36 -2.61 -9.03 14.99
N ARG A 37 -2.73 -10.29 14.55
CA ARG A 37 -3.74 -11.24 15.07
C ARG A 37 -3.21 -12.12 16.20
N LYS A 38 -1.90 -12.15 16.38
CA LYS A 38 -1.26 -12.92 17.45
C LYS A 38 -1.64 -12.30 18.81
N ALA A 39 -2.04 -13.15 19.74
CA ALA A 39 -2.34 -12.75 21.12
C ALA A 39 -1.09 -12.15 21.78
N GLY A 40 -1.26 -11.02 22.45
CA GLY A 40 -0.19 -10.30 23.15
C GLY A 40 -0.45 -8.79 23.23
N PRO A 41 0.51 -8.01 23.77
CA PRO A 41 0.35 -6.57 23.98
C PRO A 41 0.08 -5.74 22.72
N ASN A 42 0.41 -6.30 21.55
CA ASN A 42 0.25 -5.65 20.25
C ASN A 42 -0.93 -6.21 19.44
N GLN A 43 -1.73 -7.11 20.01
CA GLN A 43 -2.90 -7.68 19.33
C GLN A 43 -3.87 -6.57 18.91
N GLY A 44 -4.33 -6.60 17.66
CA GLY A 44 -5.21 -5.58 17.10
C GLY A 44 -4.50 -4.33 16.57
N ARG A 45 -3.19 -4.16 16.80
CA ARG A 45 -2.43 -3.04 16.21
C ARG A 45 -2.19 -3.27 14.73
N ALA A 46 -2.34 -2.22 13.93
CA ALA A 46 -2.08 -2.24 12.50
C ALA A 46 -0.63 -1.86 12.19
N PHE A 47 -0.02 -2.50 11.19
CA PHE A 47 1.30 -2.22 10.67
C PHE A 47 1.29 -2.21 9.14
N LEU A 48 2.20 -1.46 8.54
CA LEU A 48 2.40 -1.31 7.12
C LEU A 48 3.66 -2.08 6.72
N LYS A 49 3.57 -2.88 5.66
CA LYS A 49 4.74 -3.51 5.04
C LYS A 49 4.68 -3.45 3.52
N CYS A 50 5.82 -3.69 2.90
CA CYS A 50 5.90 -3.88 1.46
C CYS A 50 4.95 -5.02 1.01
N PRO A 51 4.10 -4.79 -0.01
CA PRO A 51 3.16 -5.81 -0.50
C PRO A 51 3.84 -6.91 -1.33
N SER A 52 5.12 -6.74 -1.68
CA SER A 52 5.87 -7.72 -2.47
C SER A 52 5.88 -9.12 -1.82
N PRO A 53 5.97 -10.18 -2.63
CA PRO A 53 6.08 -11.54 -2.13
C PRO A 53 7.35 -11.74 -1.28
N PRO A 54 7.34 -12.74 -0.37
CA PRO A 54 8.53 -13.12 0.40
C PRO A 54 9.73 -13.36 -0.51
N GLY A 55 10.88 -12.76 -0.19
CA GLY A 55 12.08 -12.80 -1.04
C GLY A 55 12.23 -11.60 -2.00
N GLN A 56 11.17 -10.82 -2.21
CA GLN A 56 11.19 -9.56 -2.99
C GLN A 56 10.73 -8.35 -2.16
N THR A 57 10.50 -8.55 -0.85
CA THR A 57 10.21 -7.46 0.07
C THR A 57 11.47 -6.64 0.33
N CYS A 58 11.36 -5.31 0.31
CA CYS A 58 12.47 -4.43 0.71
C CYS A 58 12.70 -4.33 2.22
N GLY A 59 12.02 -5.16 3.03
CA GLY A 59 12.13 -5.12 4.49
C GLY A 59 11.41 -3.96 5.18
N PHE A 60 10.70 -3.10 4.43
CA PHE A 60 9.96 -1.99 5.01
C PHE A 60 8.89 -2.47 6.02
N PHE A 61 8.95 -1.90 7.22
CA PHE A 61 8.00 -2.14 8.31
C PHE A 61 7.78 -0.84 9.07
N GLN A 62 6.52 -0.44 9.24
CA GLN A 62 6.14 0.74 10.02
C GLN A 62 4.84 0.45 10.76
N TRP A 63 4.71 0.85 12.03
CA TRP A 63 3.42 0.77 12.71
C TRP A 63 2.45 1.79 12.08
N ALA A 64 1.22 1.35 11.80
CA ALA A 64 0.18 2.19 11.20
C ALA A 64 -0.52 3.04 12.28
N GLU A 65 0.25 3.51 13.26
CA GLU A 65 -0.24 4.33 14.37
C GLU A 65 -0.89 5.57 13.80
N ASP A 66 -2.06 5.93 14.32
CA ASP A 66 -2.70 7.20 13.99
C ASP A 66 -1.70 8.31 14.31
N PRO A 67 -1.47 9.28 13.40
CA PRO A 67 -0.79 10.50 13.77
C PRO A 67 -1.60 11.12 14.91
N SER A 68 -1.18 10.90 16.16
CA SER A 68 -1.71 11.64 17.29
C SER A 68 -1.46 13.13 17.00
N PRO A 69 -2.45 14.01 17.24
CA PRO A 69 -2.39 15.43 16.87
C PRO A 69 -1.19 16.17 17.44
#